data_AF-A0A542DV68-F1
#
_entry.id   AF-A0A542DV68-F1
#
_cell.length_a   1.000
_cell.length_b   1.000
_cell.length_c   1.000
_cell.angle_alpha   90.00
_cell.angle_beta   90.00
_cell.angle_gamma   90.00
#
_symmetry.space_group_name_H-M   'P 1'
#
loop_
_entity.id
_entity.type
_entity.pdbx_description
1 polymer ?
#
loop_
_entity_poly.entity_id
_entity_poly.type
_entity_poly.pdbx_seq_one_letter_code
_entity_poly.pdbx_strand_id
1 'polypeptide(L)'
;MKNYIGVGVSIGVLAGIWTALSTNITSITLITWVGFAAWACYFAAGGGVTGLRNGLLSNLSGAVYGWLVVEFISHVAFKGNLAIAVGVIAVAMCLQAGWAPLSFIPGAFVGAASFFGAQFAFWPTVTALVVGALFGFASGVLGEKIQAAVVRPAPAEVPTAPAV
;
A
#
# COMPACT_ATOMS: atom_id res chain seq x y z
N MET A 1 -3.28 14.05 -23.20
CA MET A 1 -2.69 12.88 -22.52
C MET A 1 -2.39 13.26 -21.07
N LYS A 2 -2.65 12.39 -20.09
CA LYS A 2 -2.29 12.66 -18.69
C LYS A 2 -0.77 12.62 -18.56
N ASN A 3 -0.18 13.69 -18.02
CA ASN A 3 1.26 13.80 -17.78
C ASN A 3 1.58 13.19 -16.40
N TYR A 4 2.48 12.19 -16.36
CA TYR A 4 2.86 11.45 -15.15
C TYR A 4 4.26 11.80 -14.63
N ILE A 5 4.87 12.90 -15.11
CA ILE A 5 6.24 13.29 -14.71
C ILE A 5 6.35 13.45 -13.18
N GLY A 6 5.39 14.11 -12.53
CA GLY A 6 5.45 14.34 -11.09
C GLY A 6 5.49 13.06 -10.28
N VAL A 7 4.53 12.16 -10.54
CA VAL A 7 4.45 10.85 -9.88
C VAL A 7 5.63 9.93 -10.26
N GLY A 8 6.09 9.98 -11.50
CA GLY A 8 7.25 9.19 -11.95
C GLY A 8 8.54 9.59 -11.21
N VAL A 9 8.81 10.89 -11.10
CA VAL A 9 9.99 11.39 -10.37
C VAL A 9 9.88 11.09 -8.87
N SER A 10 8.71 11.33 -8.26
CA SER A 10 8.53 11.10 -6.82
C SER A 10 8.68 9.61 -6.46
N ILE A 11 8.05 8.72 -7.22
CA ILE A 11 8.16 7.27 -7.00
C ILE A 11 9.60 6.82 -7.24
N GLY A 12 10.24 7.24 -8.33
CA GLY A 12 11.61 6.81 -8.65
C GLY A 12 12.61 7.13 -7.54
N VAL A 13 12.58 8.36 -7.01
CA VAL A 13 13.46 8.79 -5.92
C VAL A 13 13.16 8.02 -4.63
N LEU A 14 11.89 7.99 -4.21
CA LEU A 14 11.52 7.35 -2.95
C LEU A 14 11.66 5.83 -2.99
N ALA A 15 11.51 5.19 -4.16
CA ALA A 15 11.73 3.76 -4.34
C ALA A 15 13.21 3.41 -4.20
N GLY A 16 14.10 4.26 -4.72
CA GLY A 16 15.54 4.16 -4.50
C GLY A 16 15.90 4.27 -3.01
N ILE A 17 15.33 5.26 -2.32
CA ILE A 17 15.53 5.46 -0.88
C ILE A 17 15.01 4.25 -0.09
N TRP A 18 13.78 3.80 -0.34
CA TRP A 18 13.19 2.63 0.31
C TRP A 18 14.06 1.39 0.15
N THR A 19 14.52 1.12 -1.07
CA THR A 19 15.38 -0.03 -1.35
C THR A 19 16.68 0.07 -0.57
N ALA A 20 17.35 1.23 -0.60
CA ALA A 20 18.58 1.45 0.17
C ALA A 20 18.38 1.28 1.68
N LEU A 21 17.29 1.81 2.25
CA LEU A 21 16.98 1.66 3.67
C LEU A 21 16.68 0.20 4.03
N SER A 22 15.84 -0.47 3.24
CA SER A 22 15.42 -1.84 3.52
C SER A 22 16.55 -2.88 3.41
N THR A 23 17.59 -2.60 2.62
CA THR A 23 18.73 -3.51 2.45
C THR A 23 19.91 -3.21 3.37
N ASN A 24 20.08 -1.96 3.83
CA ASN A 24 21.24 -1.55 4.63
C ASN A 24 20.93 -1.37 6.13
N ILE A 25 19.67 -1.17 6.53
CA ILE A 25 19.30 -1.04 7.93
C ILE A 25 18.99 -2.42 8.51
N THR A 26 19.89 -2.96 9.30
CA THR A 26 19.72 -4.27 9.96
C THR A 26 18.93 -4.21 11.27
N SER A 27 18.78 -3.01 11.85
CA SER A 27 18.07 -2.79 13.12
C SER A 27 16.56 -2.95 13.02
N ILE A 28 16.00 -2.85 11.80
CA ILE A 28 14.57 -3.00 11.52
C ILE A 28 14.46 -3.91 10.30
N THR A 29 13.88 -5.10 10.43
CA THR A 29 13.66 -6.00 9.29
C THR A 29 12.56 -5.43 8.39
N LEU A 30 12.96 -4.68 7.36
CA LEU A 30 12.08 -4.16 6.33
C LEU A 30 12.09 -5.08 5.12
N ILE A 31 11.02 -5.85 4.94
CA ILE A 31 10.88 -6.73 3.79
C ILE A 31 10.57 -5.88 2.56
N THR A 32 11.57 -5.65 1.72
CA THR A 32 11.53 -4.69 0.60
C THR A 32 10.29 -4.85 -0.28
N TRP A 33 9.97 -6.08 -0.69
CA TRP A 33 8.84 -6.36 -1.58
C TRP A 33 7.48 -6.12 -0.90
N VAL A 34 7.37 -6.41 0.40
CA VAL A 34 6.13 -6.18 1.18
C VAL A 34 5.82 -4.69 1.26
N GLY A 35 6.86 -3.87 1.45
CA GLY A 35 6.69 -2.41 1.43
C GLY A 35 6.22 -1.89 0.07
N PHE A 36 6.78 -2.41 -1.03
CA PHE A 36 6.29 -2.07 -2.38
C PHE A 36 4.85 -2.54 -2.63
N ALA A 37 4.45 -3.69 -2.08
CA ALA A 37 3.08 -4.17 -2.20
C ALA A 37 2.08 -3.25 -1.47
N ALA A 38 2.42 -2.80 -0.25
CA ALA A 38 1.62 -1.81 0.49
C ALA A 38 1.57 -0.45 -0.22
N TRP A 39 2.69 -0.01 -0.80
CA TRP A 39 2.76 1.20 -1.61
C TRP A 39 1.83 1.11 -2.84
N ALA A 40 1.84 -0.01 -3.56
CA ALA A 40 0.91 -0.23 -4.67
C ALA A 40 -0.55 -0.21 -4.20
N CYS A 41 -0.84 -0.83 -3.05
CA CYS A 41 -2.17 -0.80 -2.43
C CYS A 41 -2.63 0.62 -2.12
N TYR A 42 -1.74 1.49 -1.63
CA TYR A 42 -2.06 2.90 -1.38
C TYR A 42 -2.60 3.62 -2.65
N PHE A 43 -1.92 3.45 -3.78
CA PHE A 43 -2.37 4.05 -5.05
C PHE A 43 -3.64 3.40 -5.58
N ALA A 44 -3.72 2.06 -5.50
CA ALA A 44 -4.89 1.30 -5.93
C ALA A 44 -6.15 1.61 -5.10
N ALA A 45 -5.97 1.97 -3.82
CA ALA A 45 -7.04 2.41 -2.93
C ALA A 45 -7.46 3.89 -3.13
N GLY A 46 -6.91 4.57 -4.15
CA GLY A 46 -7.31 5.93 -4.55
C GLY A 46 -6.35 7.04 -4.13
N GLY A 47 -5.23 6.72 -3.48
CA GLY A 47 -4.25 7.71 -3.03
C GLY A 47 -4.77 8.67 -1.95
N GLY A 48 -3.96 9.67 -1.59
CA GLY A 48 -4.29 10.62 -0.53
C GLY A 48 -4.53 9.96 0.83
N VAL A 49 -5.24 10.65 1.73
CA VAL A 49 -5.53 10.13 3.07
C VAL A 49 -6.44 8.89 3.00
N THR A 50 -7.39 8.86 2.07
CA THR A 50 -8.29 7.72 1.88
C THR A 50 -7.55 6.47 1.44
N GLY A 51 -6.65 6.59 0.45
CA GLY A 51 -5.83 5.48 -0.02
C GLY A 51 -4.88 4.97 1.07
N LEU A 52 -4.30 5.87 1.86
CA LEU A 52 -3.48 5.48 3.02
C LEU A 52 -4.32 4.72 4.05
N ARG A 53 -5.46 5.27 4.47
CA ARG A 53 -6.34 4.65 5.47
C ARG A 53 -6.86 3.31 5.00
N ASN A 54 -7.55 3.28 3.86
CA ASN A 54 -8.22 2.07 3.38
C ASN A 54 -7.21 1.01 2.94
N GLY A 55 -6.14 1.40 2.25
CA GLY A 55 -5.07 0.50 1.82
C GLY A 55 -4.37 -0.14 3.02
N LEU A 56 -3.85 0.68 3.94
CA LEU A 56 -3.08 0.21 5.09
C LEU A 56 -3.94 -0.63 6.03
N LEU A 57 -5.13 -0.16 6.42
CA LEU A 57 -5.99 -0.93 7.35
C LEU A 57 -6.41 -2.27 6.74
N SER A 58 -6.71 -2.30 5.43
CA SER A 58 -7.01 -3.57 4.74
C SER A 58 -5.77 -4.47 4.73
N ASN A 59 -4.57 -3.98 4.40
CA ASN A 59 -3.34 -4.76 4.48
C ASN A 59 -3.09 -5.34 5.88
N LEU A 60 -3.25 -4.54 6.93
CA LEU A 60 -3.04 -4.99 8.31
C LEU A 60 -4.07 -6.04 8.72
N SER A 61 -5.35 -5.87 8.35
CA SER A 61 -6.38 -6.88 8.60
C SER A 61 -6.05 -8.21 7.91
N GLY A 62 -5.54 -8.16 6.67
CA GLY A 62 -5.08 -9.31 5.92
C GLY A 62 -3.95 -10.07 6.63
N ALA A 63 -2.94 -9.35 7.11
CA ALA A 63 -1.84 -9.95 7.86
C ALA A 63 -2.33 -10.64 9.15
N VAL A 64 -3.31 -10.04 9.84
CA VAL A 64 -3.96 -10.66 11.01
C VAL A 64 -4.71 -11.94 10.64
N TYR A 65 -5.48 -11.95 9.54
CA TYR A 65 -6.11 -13.19 9.07
C TYR A 65 -5.10 -14.27 8.73
N GLY A 66 -4.00 -13.92 8.05
CA GLY A 66 -2.91 -14.85 7.76
C GLY A 66 -2.31 -15.44 9.03
N TRP A 67 -2.07 -14.60 10.04
CA TRP A 67 -1.58 -15.05 11.35
C TRP A 67 -2.58 -16.00 12.04
N LEU A 68 -3.87 -15.69 12.02
CA LEU A 68 -4.91 -16.57 12.56
C LEU A 68 -4.97 -17.92 11.85
N VAL A 69 -4.73 -17.97 10.53
CA VAL A 69 -4.62 -19.24 9.80
C VAL A 69 -3.45 -20.07 10.31
N VAL A 70 -2.28 -19.45 10.50
CA VAL A 70 -1.09 -20.15 11.00
C VAL A 70 -1.29 -20.65 12.42
N GLU A 71 -1.93 -19.85 13.28
CA GLU A 71 -2.28 -20.26 14.64
C GLU A 71 -3.30 -21.40 14.63
N PHE A 72 -4.30 -21.36 13.75
CA PHE A 72 -5.28 -22.45 13.67
C PHE A 72 -4.62 -23.79 13.26
N ILE A 73 -3.79 -23.78 12.22
CA ILE A 73 -3.19 -25.02 11.70
C ILE A 73 -2.08 -25.58 12.61
N SER A 74 -1.53 -24.77 13.53
CA SER A 74 -0.54 -25.24 14.52
C SER A 74 -1.19 -26.08 15.63
N HIS A 75 -2.46 -25.80 15.96
CA HIS A 75 -3.22 -26.53 16.99
C HIS A 75 -4.17 -27.59 16.43
N VAL A 76 -4.53 -27.52 15.14
CA VAL A 76 -5.55 -28.39 14.53
C VAL A 76 -4.96 -29.13 13.32
N ALA A 77 -4.65 -30.42 13.52
CA ALA A 77 -4.02 -31.27 12.51
C ALA A 77 -5.03 -32.21 11.82
N PHE A 78 -5.35 -31.94 10.56
CA PHE A 78 -6.05 -32.87 9.67
C PHE A 78 -5.76 -32.54 8.20
N LYS A 79 -5.99 -33.50 7.29
CA LYS A 79 -5.76 -33.31 5.86
C LYS A 79 -6.67 -32.20 5.31
N GLY A 80 -6.07 -31.12 4.80
CA GLY A 80 -6.79 -30.00 4.20
C GLY A 80 -7.12 -28.85 5.17
N ASN A 81 -6.62 -28.88 6.41
CA ASN A 81 -6.79 -27.80 7.39
C ASN A 81 -6.44 -26.40 6.84
N LEU A 82 -5.30 -26.28 6.15
CA LEU A 82 -4.85 -25.03 5.54
C LEU A 82 -5.81 -24.56 4.43
N ALA A 83 -6.26 -25.46 3.57
CA ALA A 83 -7.15 -25.12 2.46
C ALA A 83 -8.50 -24.57 2.98
N ILE A 84 -9.05 -25.21 4.01
CA ILE A 84 -10.28 -24.76 4.67
C ILE A 84 -10.04 -23.41 5.36
N ALA A 85 -8.97 -23.28 6.15
CA ALA A 85 -8.67 -22.04 6.88
C ALA A 85 -8.48 -20.84 5.93
N VAL A 86 -7.74 -21.02 4.83
CA VAL A 86 -7.56 -19.99 3.79
C VAL A 86 -8.90 -19.66 3.12
N GLY A 87 -9.73 -20.66 2.82
CA GLY A 87 -11.07 -20.44 2.27
C GLY A 87 -11.97 -19.61 3.21
N VAL A 88 -11.95 -19.92 4.51
CA VAL A 88 -12.70 -19.18 5.53
C VAL A 88 -12.24 -17.73 5.63
N ILE A 89 -10.92 -17.48 5.73
CA ILE A 89 -10.44 -16.10 5.81
C ILE A 89 -10.66 -15.32 4.50
N ALA A 90 -10.65 -15.97 3.33
CA ALA A 90 -10.97 -15.31 2.08
C ALA A 90 -12.40 -14.79 2.07
N VAL A 91 -13.35 -15.58 2.57
CA VAL A 91 -14.73 -15.13 2.78
C VAL A 91 -14.78 -13.99 3.80
N ALA A 92 -14.10 -14.13 4.95
CA ALA A 92 -14.07 -13.09 5.98
C ALA A 92 -13.49 -11.76 5.47
N MET A 93 -12.42 -11.80 4.67
CA MET A 93 -11.80 -10.63 4.03
C MET A 93 -12.74 -9.92 3.04
N CYS A 94 -13.60 -10.68 2.34
CA CYS A 94 -14.64 -10.10 1.49
C CYS A 94 -15.78 -9.49 2.31
N LEU A 95 -16.23 -10.18 3.38
CA LEU A 95 -17.32 -9.71 4.23
C LEU A 95 -16.95 -8.45 5.02
N GLN A 96 -15.74 -8.38 5.57
CA GLN A 96 -15.29 -7.20 6.31
C GLN A 96 -15.26 -5.93 5.46
N ALA A 97 -15.21 -6.05 4.12
CA ALA A 97 -15.19 -4.92 3.22
C ALA A 97 -16.51 -4.13 3.20
N GLY A 98 -17.57 -4.67 3.83
CA GLY A 98 -18.77 -3.90 4.17
C GLY A 98 -18.49 -2.77 5.18
N TRP A 99 -17.38 -2.82 5.92
CA TRP A 99 -16.94 -1.74 6.80
C TRP A 99 -16.00 -0.79 6.07
N ALA A 100 -16.38 0.49 5.99
CA ALA A 100 -15.71 1.49 5.14
C ALA A 100 -14.17 1.57 5.28
N PRO A 101 -13.55 1.46 6.48
CA PRO A 101 -12.10 1.48 6.62
C PRO A 101 -11.38 0.25 6.02
N LEU A 102 -12.08 -0.88 5.88
CA LEU A 102 -11.56 -2.15 5.34
C LEU A 102 -12.16 -2.48 3.96
N SER A 103 -12.75 -1.49 3.30
CA SER A 103 -13.45 -1.65 2.02
C SER A 103 -12.55 -2.06 0.85
N PHE A 104 -11.23 -1.98 1.00
CA PHE A 104 -10.28 -2.33 -0.05
C PHE A 104 -9.90 -3.81 0.00
N ILE A 105 -10.79 -4.67 -0.52
CA ILE A 105 -10.61 -6.14 -0.57
C ILE A 105 -9.21 -6.57 -1.05
N PRO A 106 -8.64 -6.02 -2.15
CA PRO A 106 -7.31 -6.41 -2.60
C PRO A 106 -6.23 -6.19 -1.54
N GLY A 107 -6.38 -5.17 -0.70
CA GLY A 107 -5.45 -4.88 0.39
C GLY A 107 -5.42 -6.01 1.42
N ALA A 108 -6.57 -6.57 1.78
CA ALA A 108 -6.62 -7.70 2.72
C ALA A 108 -5.90 -8.94 2.15
N PHE A 109 -6.15 -9.27 0.88
CA PHE A 109 -5.43 -10.38 0.23
C PHE A 109 -3.92 -10.14 0.13
N VAL A 110 -3.49 -8.91 -0.21
CA VAL A 110 -2.07 -8.54 -0.22
C VAL A 110 -1.46 -8.68 1.17
N GLY A 111 -2.16 -8.25 2.23
CA GLY A 111 -1.70 -8.39 3.60
C GLY A 111 -1.47 -9.83 4.03
N ALA A 112 -2.44 -10.70 3.73
CA ALA A 112 -2.34 -12.14 4.02
C ALA A 112 -1.19 -12.78 3.22
N ALA A 113 -1.11 -12.49 1.92
CA ALA A 113 -0.05 -12.98 1.04
C ALA A 113 1.34 -12.48 1.48
N SER A 114 1.45 -11.23 1.94
CA SER A 114 2.67 -10.68 2.52
C SER A 114 3.13 -11.45 3.74
N PHE A 115 2.21 -11.77 4.66
CA PHE A 115 2.54 -12.57 5.84
C PHE A 115 2.99 -13.99 5.48
N PHE A 116 2.28 -14.67 4.57
CA PHE A 116 2.67 -16.01 4.11
C PHE A 116 4.00 -16.00 3.37
N GLY A 117 4.20 -15.05 2.46
CA GLY A 117 5.44 -14.90 1.69
C GLY A 117 6.64 -14.53 2.56
N ALA A 118 6.42 -13.80 3.66
CA ALA A 118 7.42 -13.45 4.66
C ALA A 118 7.75 -14.58 5.65
N GLN A 119 7.40 -15.83 5.32
CA GLN A 119 7.67 -17.00 6.19
C GLN A 119 7.06 -16.83 7.59
N PHE A 120 5.85 -16.27 7.64
CA PHE A 120 5.08 -16.08 8.88
C PHE A 120 5.73 -15.11 9.89
N ALA A 121 6.67 -14.27 9.43
CA ALA A 121 7.30 -13.24 10.25
C ALA A 121 6.32 -12.06 10.44
N PHE A 122 5.45 -12.14 11.46
CA PHE A 122 4.37 -11.17 11.67
C PHE A 122 4.86 -9.73 11.82
N TRP A 123 5.74 -9.47 12.79
CA TRP A 123 6.22 -8.10 13.07
C TRP A 123 7.02 -7.49 11.91
N PRO A 124 7.95 -8.20 11.26
CA PRO A 124 8.59 -7.70 10.04
C PRO A 124 7.60 -7.40 8.91
N THR A 125 6.58 -8.23 8.73
CA THR A 125 5.54 -8.01 7.71
C THR A 125 4.75 -6.74 8.01
N VAL A 126 4.21 -6.62 9.23
CA VAL A 126 3.44 -5.43 9.67
C VAL A 126 4.28 -4.16 9.55
N THR A 127 5.54 -4.20 9.98
CA THR A 127 6.45 -3.05 9.89
C THR A 127 6.68 -2.64 8.43
N ALA A 128 6.94 -3.61 7.54
CA ALA A 128 7.12 -3.32 6.12
C ALA A 128 5.84 -2.77 5.46
N LEU A 129 4.65 -3.29 5.82
CA LEU A 129 3.36 -2.79 5.33
C LEU A 129 3.13 -1.34 5.76
N VAL A 130 3.36 -1.02 7.03
CA VAL A 130 3.19 0.34 7.57
C VAL A 130 4.15 1.31 6.90
N VAL A 131 5.45 1.02 6.91
CA VAL A 131 6.45 1.94 6.34
C VAL A 131 6.27 2.05 4.83
N GLY A 132 5.97 0.96 4.13
CA GLY A 132 5.68 0.97 2.69
C GLY A 132 4.47 1.83 2.34
N ALA A 133 3.37 1.73 3.10
CA ALA A 133 2.19 2.59 2.89
C ALA A 133 2.51 4.08 3.14
N LEU A 134 3.34 4.40 4.13
CA LEU A 134 3.81 5.76 4.39
C LEU A 134 4.68 6.31 3.25
N PHE A 135 5.57 5.49 2.68
CA PHE A 135 6.31 5.83 1.46
C PHE A 135 5.36 6.04 0.28
N GLY A 136 4.31 5.21 0.18
CA GLY A 136 3.20 5.41 -0.76
C GLY A 136 2.59 6.80 -0.65
N PHE A 137 2.12 7.14 0.54
CA PHE A 137 1.55 8.45 0.83
C PHE A 137 2.52 9.60 0.51
N ALA A 138 3.77 9.51 0.98
CA ALA A 138 4.79 10.52 0.73
C ALA A 138 5.05 10.72 -0.78
N SER A 139 5.09 9.63 -1.55
CA SER A 139 5.27 9.68 -3.00
C SER A 139 4.09 10.29 -3.75
N GLY A 140 2.87 10.06 -3.28
CA GLY A 140 1.68 10.71 -3.83
C GLY A 140 1.73 12.22 -3.61
N VAL A 141 1.94 12.64 -2.35
CA VAL A 141 2.02 14.08 -1.99
C VAL A 141 3.17 14.78 -2.73
N LEU A 142 4.35 14.17 -2.78
CA LEU A 142 5.48 14.73 -3.52
C LEU A 142 5.21 14.77 -5.03
N GLY A 143 4.57 13.74 -5.58
CA GLY A 143 4.23 13.67 -6.99
C GLY A 143 3.26 14.77 -7.43
N GLU A 144 2.23 15.03 -6.62
CA GLU A 144 1.30 16.14 -6.85
C GLU A 144 2.00 17.50 -6.84
N LYS A 145 2.92 17.73 -5.88
CA LYS A 145 3.70 18.97 -5.80
C LYS A 145 4.62 19.17 -7.01
N ILE A 146 5.32 18.12 -7.44
CA ILE A 146 6.18 18.19 -8.64
C ILE A 146 5.32 18.45 -9.88
N GLN A 147 4.17 17.77 -10.00
CA GLN A 147 3.28 17.94 -11.14
C GLN A 147 2.76 19.39 -11.25
N ALA A 148 2.38 20.00 -10.12
CA ALA A 148 1.95 21.39 -10.08
C ALA A 148 3.05 22.38 -10.50
N ALA A 149 4.32 22.08 -10.19
CA ALA A 149 5.44 22.92 -10.60
C ALA A 149 5.77 22.80 -12.11
N VAL A 150 5.57 21.61 -12.68
CA VAL A 150 5.79 21.35 -14.12
C VAL A 150 4.64 21.90 -14.98
N VAL A 151 3.40 21.84 -14.49
CA VAL A 151 2.21 22.42 -15.14
C VAL A 151 2.00 23.85 -14.64
N ARG A 152 2.91 24.78 -15.01
CA ARG A 152 2.73 26.20 -14.67
C ARG A 152 1.45 26.74 -15.34
N PRO A 153 0.60 27.54 -14.66
CA PRO A 153 -0.53 28.20 -15.31
C PRO A 153 -0.03 29.12 -16.43
N ALA A 154 -0.73 29.16 -17.57
CA ALA A 154 -0.45 30.14 -18.61
C ALA A 154 -0.52 31.56 -18.01
N PRO A 155 0.36 32.50 -18.42
CA PRO A 155 0.24 33.90 -18.02
C PRO A 155 -1.17 34.40 -18.33
N ALA A 156 -1.79 35.13 -17.40
CA ALA A 156 -3.09 35.75 -17.63
C ALA A 156 -3.02 36.62 -18.89
N GLU A 157 -3.93 36.40 -19.83
CA GLU A 157 -4.06 37.21 -21.05
C GLU A 157 -4.35 38.66 -20.62
N VAL A 158 -3.44 39.57 -20.96
CA VAL A 158 -3.60 41.00 -20.66
C VAL A 158 -4.81 41.48 -21.46
N PRO A 159 -5.86 42.05 -20.83
CA PRO A 159 -7.00 42.57 -21.57
C PRO A 159 -6.53 43.60 -22.59
N THR A 160 -6.72 43.31 -23.88
CA THR A 160 -6.47 44.28 -24.94
C THR A 160 -7.50 45.40 -24.79
N ALA A 161 -7.01 46.62 -24.57
CA ALA A 161 -7.86 47.80 -24.52
C ALA A 161 -8.67 47.90 -25.83
N PRO A 162 -9.96 48.26 -25.77
CA PRO A 162 -10.79 48.37 -26.96
C PRO A 162 -10.17 49.40 -27.91
N ALA A 163 -10.02 48.99 -29.18
CA ALA A 163 -9.57 49.88 -30.24
C ALA A 163 -10.56 51.05 -30.37
N VAL A 164 -10.01 52.27 -30.31
CA VAL A 164 -10.70 53.56 -30.42
C VAL A 164 -11.32 53.73 -31.80
#